data_AF-A0A0B7BP74-F1
#
_entry.id   AF-A0A0B7BP74-F1
#
_cell.length_a   1.000
_cell.length_b   1.000
_cell.length_c   1.000
_cell.angle_alpha   90.00
_cell.angle_beta   90.00
_cell.angle_gamma   90.00
#
_symmetry.space_group_name_H-M   'P 1'
#
loop_
_entity.id
_entity.type
_entity.pdbx_description
1 polymer ?
#
loop_
_entity_poly.entity_id
_entity_poly.type
_entity_poly.pdbx_seq_one_letter_code
_entity_poly.pdbx_strand_id
1 'polypeptide(L)'
;MGAIAYSQLLKCKQNINELSNLVNYGNLENKTYMFLFSKAFPSFTLKSGDNYATGETPGYEQVEKLMEQHNIRKALHVNDIKYEVFNSQTQRQFISDLFVSTKSKLAVLLDNYKVLIFTGDFDGLITSPMVEAALMTTNWSLQEQYNISPRSHWSEVYKTKGFYTKTGQFCRVVVHGAGHQVPHDQPESTLEMMINFVQHGCILNKMGSTNTGRVFVVFQGFRWVYITLNIAYIIKYSTAGVGNGIFF
;
A
#
# COMPACT_ATOMS: atom_id res chain seq x y z
N MET A 1 -7.08 4.25 -12.77
CA MET A 1 -6.55 2.87 -12.91
C MET A 1 -6.72 2.46 -14.36
N GLY A 2 -5.64 2.42 -15.15
CA GLY A 2 -5.71 1.97 -16.55
C GLY A 2 -5.98 0.46 -16.72
N ALA A 3 -5.90 -0.30 -15.63
CA ALA A 3 -6.08 -1.76 -15.62
C ALA A 3 -7.55 -2.22 -15.61
N ILE A 4 -8.51 -1.33 -15.30
CA ILE A 4 -9.93 -1.68 -15.22
C ILE A 4 -10.74 -0.87 -16.23
N ALA A 5 -11.84 -1.45 -16.72
CA ALA A 5 -12.77 -0.78 -17.62
C ALA A 5 -13.43 0.41 -16.94
N TYR A 6 -13.86 1.40 -17.73
CA TYR A 6 -14.55 2.59 -17.20
C TYR A 6 -15.83 2.23 -16.41
N SER A 7 -16.58 1.23 -16.86
CA SER A 7 -17.76 0.72 -16.14
C SER A 7 -17.40 0.13 -14.76
N GLN A 8 -16.27 -0.57 -14.65
CA GLN A 8 -15.75 -1.08 -13.39
C GLN A 8 -15.33 0.07 -12.46
N LEU A 9 -14.69 1.12 -13.00
CA LEU A 9 -14.36 2.33 -12.25
C LEU A 9 -15.61 3.02 -11.69
N LEU A 10 -16.67 3.15 -12.48
CA LEU A 10 -17.95 3.72 -12.01
C LEU A 10 -18.55 2.91 -10.87
N LYS A 11 -18.49 1.57 -10.95
CA LYS A 11 -18.94 0.68 -9.89
C LYS A 11 -18.12 0.86 -8.60
N CYS A 12 -16.82 1.07 -8.69
CA CYS A 12 -15.98 1.38 -7.53
C CYS A 12 -16.41 2.69 -6.85
N LYS A 13 -16.65 3.74 -7.65
CA LYS A 13 -17.13 5.02 -7.12
C LYS A 13 -18.46 4.87 -6.39
N GLN A 14 -19.39 4.08 -6.94
CA GLN A 14 -20.67 3.77 -6.29
C GLN A 14 -20.47 3.02 -4.98
N ASN A 15 -19.65 1.96 -4.96
CA ASN A 15 -19.36 1.20 -3.74
C ASN A 15 -18.74 2.07 -2.63
N ILE A 16 -17.81 2.95 -2.97
CA ILE A 16 -17.20 3.88 -2.01
C ILE A 16 -18.26 4.83 -1.43
N ASN A 17 -19.19 5.32 -2.26
CA ASN A 17 -20.30 6.16 -1.78
C ASN A 17 -21.22 5.42 -0.81
N GLU A 18 -21.57 4.17 -1.12
CA GLU A 18 -22.39 3.34 -0.23
C GLU A 18 -21.68 3.05 1.08
N LEU A 19 -20.38 2.70 1.03
CA LEU A 19 -19.57 2.52 2.22
C LEU A 19 -19.52 3.79 3.07
N SER A 20 -19.30 4.94 2.45
CA SER A 20 -19.32 6.25 3.12
C SER A 20 -20.62 6.49 3.86
N ASN A 21 -21.75 6.20 3.23
CA ASN A 21 -23.05 6.34 3.87
C ASN A 21 -23.23 5.34 5.02
N LEU A 22 -22.75 4.11 4.87
CA LEU A 22 -22.83 3.09 5.91
C LEU A 22 -22.01 3.44 7.16
N VAL A 23 -20.81 4.01 7.00
CA VAL A 23 -19.99 4.44 8.14
C VAL A 23 -20.54 5.70 8.79
N ASN A 24 -21.03 6.65 8.02
CA ASN A 24 -21.50 7.94 8.54
C ASN A 24 -22.92 7.88 9.14
N TYR A 25 -23.80 7.04 8.58
CA TYR A 25 -25.24 7.05 8.90
C TYR A 25 -25.83 5.66 9.14
N GLY A 26 -25.07 4.59 8.87
CA GLY A 26 -25.55 3.21 8.97
C GLY A 26 -25.08 2.49 10.24
N ASN A 27 -25.57 1.27 10.44
CA ASN A 27 -25.06 0.36 11.46
C ASN A 27 -24.13 -0.67 10.80
N LEU A 28 -22.82 -0.53 11.07
CA LEU A 28 -21.77 -1.43 10.58
C LEU A 28 -21.80 -2.81 11.27
N GLU A 29 -22.30 -2.91 12.50
CA GLU A 29 -22.30 -4.13 13.32
C GLU A 29 -23.14 -5.25 12.70
N ASN A 30 -24.16 -4.88 11.92
CA ASN A 30 -25.04 -5.83 11.22
C ASN A 30 -24.50 -6.26 9.83
N LYS A 31 -23.30 -5.83 9.43
CA LYS A 31 -22.70 -6.16 8.14
C LYS A 31 -21.56 -7.16 8.29
N THR A 32 -21.51 -8.14 7.39
CA THR A 32 -20.41 -9.12 7.39
C THR A 32 -19.13 -8.50 6.86
N TYR A 33 -17.99 -9.00 7.36
CA TYR A 33 -16.66 -8.63 6.84
C TYR A 33 -16.58 -8.76 5.32
N MET A 34 -17.01 -9.89 4.76
CA MET A 34 -16.96 -10.12 3.32
C MET A 34 -17.80 -9.12 2.53
N PHE A 35 -18.94 -8.67 3.07
CA PHE A 35 -19.73 -7.63 2.44
C PHE A 35 -18.97 -6.29 2.39
N LEU A 36 -18.43 -5.84 3.53
CA LEU A 36 -17.71 -4.58 3.61
C LEU A 36 -16.41 -4.61 2.79
N PHE A 37 -15.67 -5.71 2.88
CA PHE A 37 -14.44 -5.93 2.12
C PHE A 37 -14.69 -5.98 0.62
N SER A 38 -15.68 -6.73 0.14
CA SER A 38 -15.99 -6.79 -1.30
C SER A 38 -16.54 -5.47 -1.86
N LYS A 39 -17.08 -4.60 -1.02
CA LYS A 39 -17.44 -3.24 -1.41
C LYS A 39 -16.20 -2.36 -1.53
N ALA A 40 -15.28 -2.44 -0.57
CA ALA A 40 -14.06 -1.63 -0.55
C ALA A 40 -13.05 -2.08 -1.61
N PHE A 41 -12.98 -3.39 -1.85
CA PHE A 41 -12.10 -4.07 -2.80
C PHE A 41 -12.97 -4.95 -3.71
N PRO A 42 -13.69 -4.34 -4.66
CA PRO A 42 -14.49 -5.12 -5.59
C PRO A 42 -13.59 -6.04 -6.41
N SER A 43 -13.99 -7.31 -6.52
CA SER A 43 -13.34 -8.22 -7.44
C SER A 43 -13.59 -7.76 -8.87
N PHE A 44 -12.52 -7.68 -9.65
CA PHE A 44 -12.55 -7.33 -11.07
C PHE A 44 -12.29 -8.57 -11.91
N THR A 45 -12.41 -8.42 -13.23
CA THR A 45 -12.02 -9.44 -14.21
C THR A 45 -10.50 -9.65 -14.31
N LEU A 46 -9.73 -9.14 -13.36
CA LEU A 46 -8.28 -9.30 -13.29
C LEU A 46 -7.97 -10.72 -12.80
N LYS A 47 -6.93 -11.34 -13.37
CA LYS A 47 -6.51 -12.69 -12.98
C LYS A 47 -6.01 -12.77 -11.53
N SER A 48 -5.37 -11.70 -11.06
CA SER A 48 -4.84 -11.55 -9.70
C SER A 48 -4.96 -10.10 -9.27
N GLY A 49 -5.31 -9.88 -8.00
CA GLY A 49 -5.22 -8.57 -7.35
C GLY A 49 -3.81 -8.24 -6.86
N ASP A 50 -2.97 -9.26 -6.65
CA ASP A 50 -1.59 -9.08 -6.22
C ASP A 50 -0.77 -8.45 -7.34
N ASN A 51 -0.63 -9.12 -8.49
CA ASN A 51 -0.02 -8.55 -9.68
C ASN A 51 -0.96 -8.72 -10.86
N TYR A 52 -1.67 -7.66 -11.23
CA TYR A 52 -2.68 -7.77 -12.29
C TYR A 52 -2.10 -7.93 -13.70
N ALA A 53 -0.81 -7.62 -13.88
CA ALA A 53 -0.15 -7.71 -15.18
C ALA A 53 0.31 -9.15 -15.48
N THR A 54 0.96 -9.80 -14.52
CA THR A 54 1.39 -11.20 -14.66
C THR A 54 0.26 -12.18 -14.35
N GLY A 55 -0.67 -11.78 -13.46
CA GLY A 55 -1.68 -12.68 -12.91
C GLY A 55 -1.11 -13.65 -11.87
N GLU A 56 0.15 -13.50 -11.49
CA GLU A 56 0.81 -14.34 -10.51
C GLU A 56 0.36 -13.99 -9.10
N THR A 57 0.46 -14.99 -8.23
CA THR A 57 0.23 -14.87 -6.79
C THR A 57 1.47 -15.42 -6.07
N PRO A 58 1.86 -14.84 -4.94
CA PRO A 58 2.95 -15.37 -4.13
C PRO A 58 2.69 -16.83 -3.74
N GLY A 59 3.77 -17.58 -3.54
CA GLY A 59 3.75 -19.01 -3.21
C GLY A 59 3.25 -19.36 -1.80
N TYR A 60 2.09 -18.85 -1.39
CA TYR A 60 1.52 -19.06 -0.06
C TYR A 60 1.31 -20.55 0.25
N GLU A 61 0.82 -21.34 -0.70
CA GLU A 61 0.60 -22.79 -0.52
C GLU A 61 1.92 -23.55 -0.30
N GLN A 62 2.99 -23.16 -1.01
CA GLN A 62 4.31 -23.76 -0.85
C GLN A 62 4.89 -23.43 0.53
N VAL A 63 4.69 -22.19 1.00
CA VAL A 63 5.08 -21.78 2.36
C VAL A 63 4.29 -22.58 3.41
N GLU A 64 2.97 -22.73 3.26
CA GLU A 64 2.17 -23.55 4.20
C GLU A 64 2.69 -24.99 4.29
N LYS A 65 2.92 -25.63 3.14
CA LYS A 65 3.46 -27.00 3.09
C LYS A 65 4.83 -27.11 3.75
N LEU A 66 5.71 -26.11 3.55
CA LEU A 66 7.04 -26.08 4.15
C LEU A 66 6.97 -25.90 5.67
N MET A 67 6.17 -24.94 6.13
CA MET A 67 6.03 -24.61 7.55
C MET A 67 5.40 -25.73 8.36
N GLU A 68 4.59 -26.59 7.73
CA GLU A 68 3.98 -27.75 8.35
C GLU A 68 4.89 -29.01 8.39
N GLN A 69 6.09 -28.97 7.81
CA GLN A 69 7.02 -30.11 7.90
C GLN A 69 7.52 -30.31 9.33
N HIS A 70 7.53 -31.56 9.82
CA HIS A 70 7.92 -31.89 11.19
C HIS A 70 9.31 -31.36 11.58
N ASN A 71 10.30 -31.46 10.69
CA ASN A 71 11.65 -30.93 10.93
C ASN A 71 11.66 -29.40 11.08
N ILE A 72 10.89 -28.67 10.25
CA ILE A 72 10.77 -27.22 10.32
C ILE A 72 10.05 -26.80 11.61
N ARG A 73 8.92 -27.44 11.93
CA ARG A 73 8.16 -27.19 13.16
C ARG A 73 9.03 -27.42 14.41
N LYS A 74 9.77 -28.54 14.42
CA LYS A 74 10.72 -28.85 15.49
C LYS A 74 11.84 -27.82 15.60
N ALA A 75 12.43 -27.39 14.47
CA ALA A 75 13.51 -26.41 14.45
C ALA A 75 13.06 -25.01 14.92
N LEU A 76 11.82 -24.64 14.65
CA LEU A 76 11.21 -23.38 15.10
C LEU A 76 10.66 -23.46 16.54
N HIS A 77 10.72 -24.64 17.18
CA HIS A 77 10.14 -24.91 18.51
C HIS A 77 8.65 -24.54 18.59
N VAL A 78 7.90 -24.77 17.52
CA VAL A 78 6.44 -24.64 17.52
C VAL A 78 5.82 -26.00 17.87
N ASN A 79 4.98 -26.01 18.91
CA ASN A 79 4.30 -27.22 19.39
C ASN A 79 3.15 -27.60 18.43
N ASP A 80 1.94 -27.83 18.93
CA ASP A 80 0.80 -28.27 18.11
C ASP A 80 0.06 -27.13 17.39
N ILE A 81 0.67 -25.94 17.31
CA ILE A 81 0.08 -24.79 16.64
C ILE A 81 0.19 -24.99 15.13
N LYS A 82 -0.94 -25.07 14.44
CA LYS A 82 -1.00 -25.15 12.98
C LYS A 82 -0.57 -23.81 12.37
N TYR A 83 0.27 -23.86 11.34
CA TYR A 83 0.58 -22.70 10.53
C TYR A 83 -0.60 -22.38 9.60
N GLU A 84 -0.99 -21.11 9.57
CA GLU A 84 -1.97 -20.56 8.64
C GLU A 84 -1.41 -19.25 8.09
N VAL A 85 -1.37 -19.09 6.76
CA VAL A 85 -0.95 -17.81 6.15
C VAL A 85 -1.88 -16.68 6.54
N PHE A 86 -3.15 -17.01 6.79
CA PHE A 86 -4.20 -16.04 7.03
C PHE A 86 -5.26 -16.54 8.02
N ASN A 87 -5.46 -15.80 9.11
CA ASN A 87 -6.46 -16.12 10.12
C ASN A 87 -7.74 -15.29 9.94
N SER A 88 -8.77 -15.91 9.36
CA SER A 88 -10.03 -15.22 9.05
C SER A 88 -10.80 -14.75 10.30
N GLN A 89 -10.64 -15.43 11.45
CA GLN A 89 -11.34 -15.07 12.68
C GLN A 89 -10.80 -13.77 13.26
N THR A 90 -9.47 -13.65 13.32
CA THR A 90 -8.78 -12.43 13.76
C THR A 90 -9.17 -11.27 12.85
N GLN A 91 -9.16 -11.48 11.53
CA GLN A 91 -9.53 -10.42 10.59
C GLN A 91 -10.97 -9.89 10.82
N ARG A 92 -11.94 -10.78 11.09
CA ARG A 92 -13.32 -10.37 11.38
C ARG A 92 -13.43 -9.47 12.61
N GLN A 93 -12.56 -9.64 13.61
CA GLN A 93 -12.58 -8.83 14.83
C GLN A 93 -12.10 -7.39 14.59
N PHE A 94 -11.32 -7.13 13.54
CA PHE A 94 -10.79 -5.81 13.20
C PHE A 94 -11.59 -5.09 12.10
N ILE A 95 -12.84 -5.52 11.84
CA ILE A 95 -13.66 -4.93 10.78
C ILE A 95 -13.93 -3.44 10.99
N SER A 96 -14.12 -3.00 12.24
CA SER A 96 -14.32 -1.59 12.59
C SER A 96 -13.12 -0.73 12.20
N ASP A 97 -11.92 -1.27 12.35
CA ASP A 97 -10.66 -0.55 12.16
C ASP A 97 -10.36 -0.28 10.68
N LEU A 98 -11.03 -1.01 9.78
CA LEU A 98 -10.96 -0.81 8.34
C LEU A 98 -11.30 0.63 7.92
N PHE A 99 -12.17 1.27 8.68
CA PHE A 99 -12.73 2.59 8.36
C PHE A 99 -12.19 3.72 9.24
N VAL A 100 -11.29 3.41 10.19
CA VAL A 100 -10.73 4.38 11.12
C VAL A 100 -9.47 5.00 10.55
N SER A 101 -9.58 6.22 10.01
CA SER A 101 -8.45 6.90 9.36
C SER A 101 -7.21 6.99 10.27
N THR A 102 -6.06 6.63 9.71
CA THR A 102 -4.76 6.69 10.37
C THR A 102 -3.93 7.91 9.96
N LYS A 103 -4.51 8.85 9.19
CA LYS A 103 -3.80 10.01 8.64
C LYS A 103 -3.14 10.89 9.68
N SER A 104 -3.81 11.16 10.81
CA SER A 104 -3.23 11.97 11.89
C SER A 104 -1.99 11.32 12.48
N LYS A 105 -1.99 9.99 12.63
CA LYS A 105 -0.81 9.22 13.06
C LYS A 105 0.29 9.25 12.01
N LEU A 106 -0.07 9.12 10.72
CA LEU A 106 0.87 9.23 9.62
C LEU A 106 1.53 10.62 9.57
N ALA A 107 0.77 11.70 9.77
CA ALA A 107 1.30 13.07 9.82
C ALA A 107 2.38 13.21 10.91
N VAL A 108 2.09 12.72 12.12
CA VAL A 108 3.09 12.69 13.21
C VAL A 108 4.35 11.93 12.79
N LEU A 109 4.21 10.81 12.08
CA LEU A 109 5.37 10.06 11.59
C LEU A 109 6.18 10.85 10.55
N LEU A 110 5.50 11.47 9.58
CA LEU A 110 6.11 12.27 8.52
C LEU A 110 6.85 13.49 9.05
N ASP A 111 6.35 14.10 10.12
CA ASP A 111 6.96 15.29 10.74
C ASP A 111 8.18 14.95 11.61
N ASN A 112 8.24 13.76 12.20
CA ASN A 112 9.21 13.45 13.26
C ASN A 112 10.24 12.36 12.89
N TYR A 113 10.01 11.62 11.80
CA TYR A 113 10.82 10.45 11.45
C TYR A 113 11.19 10.42 9.98
N LYS A 114 12.24 9.65 9.65
CA LYS A 114 12.49 9.22 8.27
C LYS A 114 11.45 8.17 7.91
N VAL A 115 10.70 8.40 6.83
CA VAL A 115 9.61 7.52 6.40
C VAL A 115 9.81 7.10 4.94
N LEU A 116 9.70 5.80 4.69
CA LEU A 116 9.57 5.22 3.36
C LEU A 116 8.16 4.70 3.16
N ILE A 117 7.50 5.11 2.08
CA ILE A 117 6.27 4.46 1.60
C ILE A 117 6.52 3.97 0.18
N PHE A 118 6.36 2.66 -0.06
CA PHE A 118 6.55 2.07 -1.38
C PHE A 118 5.34 1.24 -1.82
N THR A 119 5.10 1.21 -3.13
CA THR A 119 4.03 0.44 -3.79
C THR A 119 4.53 -0.13 -5.11
N GLY A 120 3.97 -1.25 -5.55
CA GLY A 120 4.07 -1.70 -6.93
C GLY A 120 3.10 -0.96 -7.85
N ASP A 121 3.47 -0.74 -9.11
CA ASP A 121 2.57 -0.13 -10.10
C ASP A 121 1.54 -1.10 -10.69
N PHE A 122 1.71 -2.42 -10.46
CA PHE A 122 0.79 -3.49 -10.85
C PHE A 122 -0.04 -4.05 -9.67
N ASP A 123 -0.04 -3.37 -8.52
CA ASP A 123 -0.92 -3.71 -7.39
C ASP A 123 -2.37 -3.32 -7.73
N GLY A 124 -3.27 -4.32 -7.73
CA GLY A 124 -4.70 -4.13 -8.02
C GLY A 124 -5.55 -3.88 -6.77
N LEU A 125 -5.01 -4.09 -5.57
CA LEU A 125 -5.69 -3.92 -4.29
C LEU A 125 -5.39 -2.56 -3.67
N ILE A 126 -4.11 -2.23 -3.51
CA ILE A 126 -3.62 -0.98 -2.91
C ILE A 126 -2.80 -0.21 -3.95
N THR A 127 -3.52 0.43 -4.86
CA THR A 127 -2.89 1.03 -6.03
C THR A 127 -2.04 2.26 -5.67
N SER A 128 -0.95 2.49 -6.42
CA SER A 128 -0.11 3.69 -6.28
C SER A 128 -0.92 5.01 -6.29
N PRO A 129 -1.92 5.22 -7.17
CA PRO A 129 -2.79 6.40 -7.13
C PRO A 129 -3.62 6.54 -5.84
N MET A 130 -4.07 5.44 -5.23
CA MET A 130 -4.78 5.50 -3.95
C MET A 130 -3.85 6.03 -2.86
N VAL A 131 -2.63 5.50 -2.77
CA VAL A 131 -1.61 5.95 -1.81
C VAL A 131 -1.23 7.41 -2.03
N GLU A 132 -1.06 7.84 -3.29
CA GLU A 132 -0.83 9.26 -3.63
C GLU A 132 -1.95 10.15 -3.10
N ALA A 133 -3.22 9.80 -3.37
CA ALA A 133 -4.38 10.60 -2.97
C ALA A 133 -4.46 10.78 -1.44
N ALA A 134 -4.12 9.76 -0.64
CA ALA A 134 -4.05 9.93 0.81
C ALA A 134 -2.91 10.82 1.26
N LEU A 135 -1.73 10.71 0.67
CA LEU A 135 -0.57 11.53 1.02
C LEU A 135 -0.82 13.01 0.70
N MET A 136 -1.40 13.29 -0.47
CA MET A 136 -1.74 14.66 -0.88
C MET A 136 -2.70 15.37 0.07
N THR A 137 -3.49 14.60 0.83
CA THR A 137 -4.54 15.08 1.74
C THR A 137 -4.25 14.74 3.22
N THR A 138 -3.02 14.34 3.54
CA THR A 138 -2.55 14.17 4.92
C THR A 138 -1.95 15.49 5.37
N ASN A 139 -2.42 16.04 6.49
CA ASN A 139 -1.97 17.35 6.98
C ASN A 139 -0.69 17.18 7.81
N TRP A 140 0.47 17.36 7.16
CA TRP A 140 1.81 17.32 7.77
C TRP A 140 2.61 18.53 7.30
N SER A 141 3.72 18.84 8.00
CA SER A 141 4.44 20.11 7.85
C SER A 141 4.96 20.41 6.44
N LEU A 142 5.25 19.38 5.62
CA LEU A 142 5.72 19.56 4.23
C LEU A 142 4.70 19.08 3.18
N GLN A 143 3.40 19.00 3.53
CA GLN A 143 2.35 18.57 2.61
C GLN A 143 2.31 19.41 1.32
N GLU A 144 2.33 20.74 1.43
CA GLU A 144 2.30 21.63 0.27
C GLU A 144 3.52 21.42 -0.62
N GLN A 145 4.71 21.28 -0.02
CA GLN A 145 5.94 21.00 -0.75
C GLN A 145 5.87 19.64 -1.45
N TYR A 146 5.32 18.62 -0.80
CA TYR A 146 5.14 17.30 -1.40
C TYR A 146 4.21 17.36 -2.62
N ASN A 147 3.10 18.10 -2.51
CA ASN A 147 2.10 18.22 -3.59
C ASN A 147 2.65 18.87 -4.87
N ILE A 148 3.70 19.70 -4.75
CA ILE A 148 4.38 20.32 -5.91
C ILE A 148 5.70 19.64 -6.28
N SER A 149 6.15 18.65 -5.50
CA SER A 149 7.44 18.00 -5.72
C SER A 149 7.41 17.12 -6.98
N PRO A 150 8.38 17.27 -7.90
CA PRO A 150 8.43 16.44 -9.10
C PRO A 150 8.78 15.00 -8.75
N ARG A 151 8.24 14.05 -9.51
CA ARG A 151 8.67 12.64 -9.46
C ARG A 151 9.98 12.49 -10.21
N SER A 152 10.95 11.88 -9.56
CA SER A 152 12.24 11.50 -10.14
C SER A 152 12.17 10.10 -10.74
N HIS A 153 12.85 9.89 -11.86
CA HIS A 153 13.00 8.57 -12.47
C HIS A 153 14.08 7.77 -11.73
N TRP A 154 13.80 6.50 -11.45
CA TRP A 154 14.76 5.56 -10.90
C TRP A 154 15.00 4.47 -11.93
N SER A 155 16.22 4.44 -12.45
CA SER A 155 16.59 3.55 -13.55
C SER A 155 18.07 3.20 -13.54
N GLU A 156 18.36 2.12 -14.24
CA GLU A 156 19.68 1.83 -14.79
C GLU A 156 19.66 2.13 -16.29
N VAL A 157 20.85 2.17 -16.91
CA VAL A 157 21.08 2.59 -18.31
C VAL A 157 20.01 2.07 -19.29
N TYR A 158 19.54 0.83 -19.11
CA TYR A 158 18.54 0.19 -20.00
C TYR A 158 17.32 -0.38 -19.27
N LYS A 159 17.10 -0.06 -17.99
CA LYS A 159 16.01 -0.63 -17.19
C LYS A 159 15.38 0.41 -16.27
N THR A 160 14.10 0.70 -16.47
CA THR A 160 13.31 1.46 -15.49
C THR A 160 13.01 0.58 -14.29
N LYS A 161 13.42 1.02 -13.10
CA LYS A 161 13.10 0.36 -11.83
C LYS A 161 11.89 0.97 -11.16
N GLY A 162 11.60 2.24 -11.45
CA GLY A 162 10.44 2.92 -10.91
C GLY A 162 10.58 4.43 -10.89
N PHE A 163 9.87 5.03 -9.95
CA PHE A 163 9.85 6.47 -9.72
C PHE A 163 9.88 6.75 -8.22
N TYR A 164 10.41 7.90 -7.83
CA TYR A 164 10.41 8.31 -6.44
C TYR A 164 10.20 9.80 -6.27
N THR A 165 9.67 10.19 -5.11
CA THR A 165 9.59 11.58 -4.66
C THR A 165 10.21 11.68 -3.29
N LYS A 166 11.09 12.67 -3.09
CA LYS A 166 11.69 12.97 -1.79
C LYS A 166 11.25 14.36 -1.35
N THR A 167 10.67 14.45 -0.15
CA THR A 167 10.27 15.72 0.48
C THR A 167 10.72 15.71 1.92
N GLY A 168 11.74 16.52 2.25
CA GLY A 168 12.39 16.47 3.56
C GLY A 168 12.95 15.07 3.88
N GLN A 169 12.43 14.47 4.94
CA GLN A 169 12.79 13.12 5.42
C GLN A 169 11.84 12.01 4.92
N PHE A 170 10.83 12.36 4.12
CA PHE A 170 9.90 11.43 3.51
C PHE A 170 10.35 11.03 2.11
N CYS A 171 10.36 9.72 1.84
CA CYS A 171 10.64 9.13 0.54
C CYS A 171 9.45 8.27 0.11
N ARG A 172 8.84 8.59 -1.04
CA ARG A 172 7.84 7.75 -1.68
C ARG A 172 8.46 7.06 -2.90
N VAL A 173 8.23 5.76 -3.05
CA VAL A 173 8.75 4.97 -4.18
C VAL A 173 7.63 4.18 -4.85
N VAL A 174 7.56 4.22 -6.17
CA VAL A 174 6.72 3.34 -6.97
C VAL A 174 7.64 2.41 -7.74
N VAL A 175 7.60 1.12 -7.45
CA VAL A 175 8.45 0.11 -8.07
C VAL A 175 7.75 -0.42 -9.32
N HIS A 176 8.43 -0.28 -10.46
CA HIS A 176 7.92 -0.69 -11.75
C HIS A 176 7.95 -2.21 -11.90
N GLY A 177 6.88 -2.80 -12.45
CA GLY A 177 6.81 -4.24 -12.69
C GLY A 177 6.47 -5.05 -11.43
N ALA A 178 6.09 -4.38 -10.34
CA ALA A 178 5.74 -4.99 -9.07
C ALA A 178 4.25 -4.87 -8.78
N GLY A 179 3.69 -5.90 -8.18
CA GLY A 179 2.35 -5.95 -7.61
C GLY A 179 2.33 -5.61 -6.13
N HIS A 180 1.38 -6.20 -5.41
CA HIS A 180 1.16 -6.03 -3.98
C HIS A 180 2.35 -6.51 -3.14
N GLN A 181 2.92 -7.67 -3.49
CA GLN A 181 4.14 -8.19 -2.87
C GLN A 181 5.38 -7.73 -3.64
N VAL A 182 5.75 -6.46 -3.48
CA VAL A 182 6.89 -5.86 -4.20
C VAL A 182 8.21 -6.65 -4.09
N PRO A 183 8.61 -7.20 -2.93
CA PRO A 183 9.83 -8.02 -2.83
C PRO A 183 9.76 -9.35 -3.59
N HIS A 184 8.55 -9.90 -3.79
CA HIS A 184 8.36 -11.12 -4.58
C HIS A 184 8.55 -10.83 -6.06
N ASP A 185 7.96 -9.74 -6.55
CA ASP A 185 7.93 -9.43 -7.99
C ASP A 185 9.22 -8.73 -8.48
N GLN A 186 9.85 -7.92 -7.63
CA GLN A 186 11.05 -7.16 -7.96
C GLN A 186 12.09 -7.23 -6.82
N PRO A 187 12.68 -8.40 -6.53
CA PRO A 187 13.55 -8.61 -5.38
C PRO A 187 14.81 -7.73 -5.40
N GLU A 188 15.48 -7.57 -6.55
CA GLU A 188 16.71 -6.78 -6.65
C GLU A 188 16.45 -5.28 -6.45
N SER A 189 15.42 -4.76 -7.12
CA SER A 189 14.99 -3.36 -6.96
C SER A 189 14.58 -3.10 -5.51
N THR A 190 13.83 -4.02 -4.90
CA THR A 190 13.42 -3.89 -3.50
C THR A 190 14.63 -3.84 -2.57
N LEU A 191 15.61 -4.74 -2.74
CA LEU A 191 16.81 -4.75 -1.91
C LEU A 191 17.58 -3.43 -2.03
N GLU A 192 17.76 -2.92 -3.24
CA GLU A 192 18.42 -1.63 -3.47
C GLU A 192 17.66 -0.47 -2.84
N MET A 193 16.34 -0.40 -3.02
CA MET A 193 15.49 0.62 -2.38
C MET A 193 15.68 0.62 -0.86
N MET A 194 15.68 -0.57 -0.24
CA MET A 194 15.81 -0.73 1.20
C MET A 194 17.19 -0.30 1.68
N ILE A 195 18.27 -0.71 1.00
CA ILE A 195 19.63 -0.29 1.32
C ILE A 195 19.76 1.24 1.21
N ASN A 196 19.29 1.81 0.09
CA ASN A 196 19.36 3.25 -0.15
C ASN A 196 18.59 4.04 0.91
N PHE A 197 17.38 3.60 1.26
CA PHE A 197 16.60 4.26 2.29
C PHE A 197 17.26 4.16 3.67
N VAL A 198 17.78 2.99 4.04
CA VAL A 198 18.48 2.82 5.32
C VAL A 198 19.73 3.69 5.39
N GLN A 199 20.55 3.71 4.34
CA GLN A 199 21.82 4.44 4.39
C GLN A 199 21.65 5.95 4.15
N HIS A 200 20.67 6.35 3.33
CA HIS A 200 20.62 7.71 2.76
C HIS A 200 19.24 8.38 2.89
N GLY A 201 18.23 7.67 3.40
CA GLY A 201 16.88 8.18 3.58
C GLY A 201 16.03 8.24 2.31
N CYS A 202 16.57 7.96 1.12
CA CYS A 202 15.81 7.78 -0.13
C CYS A 202 16.70 7.16 -1.23
N ILE A 203 16.12 6.91 -2.40
CA ILE A 203 16.83 6.42 -3.59
C ILE A 203 17.98 7.36 -3.96
N LEU A 204 19.18 6.80 -4.17
CA LEU A 204 20.30 7.50 -4.77
C LEU A 204 20.36 7.14 -6.25
N ASN A 205 20.00 8.09 -7.11
CA ASN A 205 20.55 8.07 -8.47
C ASN A 205 22.04 8.41 -8.32
N LYS A 206 22.94 7.58 -8.86
CA LYS A 206 24.39 7.80 -8.77
C LYS A 206 24.80 9.14 -9.39
N MET A 207 24.69 10.23 -8.62
CA MET A 207 25.47 11.48 -8.61
C MET A 207 25.18 12.22 -7.29
N GLY A 208 25.99 11.98 -6.24
CA GLY A 208 26.17 12.96 -5.14
C GLY A 208 25.72 12.58 -3.71
N SER A 209 26.72 12.44 -2.84
CA SER A 209 26.86 12.66 -1.38
C SER A 209 25.73 12.32 -0.36
N THR A 210 26.16 11.71 0.74
CA THR A 210 25.37 11.09 1.81
C THR A 210 25.25 11.97 3.07
N ASN A 211 24.16 11.80 3.82
CA ASN A 211 24.02 12.23 5.22
C ASN A 211 23.30 11.11 6.00
N THR A 212 23.86 10.68 7.13
CA THR A 212 23.35 9.58 7.96
C THR A 212 22.55 10.10 9.15
N GLY A 213 21.31 9.64 9.27
CA GLY A 213 20.41 9.87 10.41
C GLY A 213 19.68 8.59 10.79
N ARG A 214 18.97 8.57 11.93
CA ARG A 214 18.26 7.36 12.43
C ARG A 214 17.10 6.96 11.52
N VAL A 215 17.08 5.71 11.08
CA VAL A 215 16.17 5.15 10.05
C VAL A 215 14.96 4.50 10.69
N PHE A 216 13.77 4.76 10.15
CA PHE A 216 12.58 3.95 10.40
C PHE A 216 12.06 3.42 9.06
N VAL A 217 12.11 2.10 8.88
CA VAL A 217 11.61 1.43 7.66
C VAL A 217 10.18 0.97 7.92
N VAL A 218 9.23 1.44 7.12
CA VAL A 218 7.86 0.92 7.14
C VAL A 218 7.75 -0.19 6.10
N PHE A 219 7.61 -1.43 6.57
CA PHE A 219 7.40 -2.60 5.72
C PHE A 219 5.93 -2.70 5.28
N GLN A 220 5.69 -2.98 4.00
CA GLN A 220 4.45 -3.64 3.58
C GLN A 220 4.48 -5.10 4.07
N GLY A 221 4.06 -5.31 5.31
CA GLY A 221 3.83 -6.64 5.88
C GLY A 221 2.45 -6.65 6.55
N PHE A 222 1.78 -7.81 6.57
CA PHE A 222 0.37 -8.08 6.92
C PHE A 222 -0.27 -7.25 8.06
N ARG A 223 0.51 -6.71 9.00
CA ARG A 223 0.04 -5.77 10.04
C ARG A 223 -0.32 -4.38 9.52
N TRP A 224 0.12 -4.00 8.31
CA TRP A 224 -0.17 -2.73 7.63
C TRP A 224 -1.24 -2.80 6.56
N VAL A 225 -1.83 -3.98 6.31
CA VAL A 225 -3.09 -4.09 5.56
C VAL A 225 -4.09 -3.09 6.18
N TYR A 226 -4.14 -2.94 7.51
CA TYR A 226 -4.99 -1.94 8.18
C TYR A 226 -4.61 -0.46 7.97
N ILE A 227 -3.40 -0.12 7.52
CA ILE A 227 -2.98 1.28 7.32
C ILE A 227 -3.06 1.69 5.86
N THR A 228 -2.88 0.76 4.91
CA THR A 228 -3.21 0.97 3.49
C THR A 228 -4.71 0.92 3.22
N LEU A 229 -5.48 0.17 4.01
CA LEU A 229 -6.94 0.13 3.91
C LEU A 229 -7.61 1.46 4.30
N ASN A 230 -6.95 2.28 5.12
CA ASN A 230 -7.46 3.57 5.60
C ASN A 230 -7.28 4.75 4.62
N ILE A 231 -6.76 4.46 3.42
CA ILE A 231 -6.42 5.45 2.40
C ILE A 231 -7.53 5.58 1.35
N ALA A 232 -8.27 4.50 1.06
CA ALA A 232 -9.38 4.50 0.09
C ALA A 232 -10.56 5.39 0.53
N TYR A 233 -10.68 5.68 1.83
CA TYR A 233 -11.85 6.35 2.40
C TYR A 233 -11.92 7.86 2.14
N ILE A 234 -10.84 8.48 1.65
CA ILE A 234 -10.69 9.95 1.64
C ILE A 234 -10.67 10.52 0.21
N ILE A 235 -11.08 9.75 -0.80
CA ILE A 235 -11.26 10.29 -2.15
C ILE A 235 -12.51 11.20 -2.25
N LYS A 236 -13.41 11.20 -1.26
CA LYS A 236 -14.66 12.00 -1.33
C LYS A 236 -14.71 13.29 -0.50
N TYR A 237 -13.81 13.50 0.46
CA TYR A 237 -13.89 14.69 1.32
C TYR A 237 -12.96 15.85 0.90
N SER A 238 -12.13 15.68 -0.14
CA SER A 238 -11.28 16.76 -0.67
C SER A 238 -11.79 17.39 -1.98
N THR A 239 -12.89 16.90 -2.56
CA THR A 239 -13.48 17.49 -3.79
C THR A 239 -14.71 18.36 -3.51
N ALA A 240 -15.09 18.51 -2.25
CA ALA A 240 -16.08 19.51 -1.83
C ALA A 240 -15.39 20.84 -1.47
N GLY A 241 -14.67 21.39 -2.44
CA GLY A 241 -13.97 22.66 -2.27
C GLY A 241 -12.93 22.85 -3.36
N VAL A 242 -13.24 23.72 -4.31
CA VAL A 242 -12.38 24.21 -5.40
C VAL A 242 -12.34 23.35 -6.67
N GLY A 243 -13.11 23.81 -7.67
CA GLY A 243 -12.60 23.98 -9.03
C GLY A 243 -12.66 22.79 -9.99
N ASN A 244 -13.46 22.96 -11.04
CA ASN A 244 -13.48 22.13 -12.23
C ASN A 244 -12.06 21.86 -12.78
N GLY A 245 -11.68 20.59 -12.89
CA GLY A 245 -10.43 20.17 -13.53
C GLY A 245 -10.42 18.68 -13.77
N ILE A 246 -10.67 18.29 -15.02
CA ILE A 246 -10.64 16.91 -15.51
C ILE A 246 -9.19 16.41 -15.51
N PHE A 247 -8.87 15.32 -14.80
CA PHE A 247 -7.70 14.49 -15.11
C PHE A 247 -8.01 13.00 -14.91
N PHE A 248 -7.62 12.21 -15.91
CA PHE A 248 -7.86 10.78 -16.12
C PHE A 248 -7.00 9.88 -15.23
#